data_AF-K1SAZ7-F1
#
_entry.id   AF-K1SAZ7-F1
#
_cell.length_a   1.000
_cell.length_b   1.000
_cell.length_c   1.000
_cell.angle_alpha   90.00
_cell.angle_beta   90.00
_cell.angle_gamma   90.00
#
_symmetry.space_group_name_H-M   'P 1'
#
loop_
_entity.id
_entity.type
_entity.pdbx_description
1 polymer ?
#
loop_
_entity_poly.entity_id
_entity_poly.type
_entity_poly.pdbx_seq_one_letter_code
_entity_poly.pdbx_strand_id
1 'polypeptide(L)'
;WKYSGIERDVYLYARPQSRVQDFKLVAGLTNGYKDGDFNLDITLHKPHPGGIVEVKVMDKGNVIYQHKKEITSVTDTLFAQKHLFPAILPWNAETPNLYTLVVSTYDAQGKALESFTQPFGFRSVEMRNGMQLINGVAVLFKGVNRHEHDPHHGRTITVESMIKDIQLMKQFNLNAVRTCHYPNRYEWYALCNEYGLYLVDEANIESHGMQAHKD
;
A
#
# COMPACT_ATOMS: atom_id res chain seq x y z
N TRP A 1 14.58 -24.01 -3.67
CA TRP A 1 13.64 -25.11 -3.96
C TRP A 1 12.84 -24.79 -5.21
N LYS A 2 12.49 -25.79 -6.04
CA LYS A 2 11.62 -25.61 -7.22
C LYS A 2 10.30 -26.32 -6.93
N TYR A 3 9.21 -25.55 -6.84
CA TYR A 3 7.86 -26.04 -6.58
C TYR A 3 6.94 -25.68 -7.76
N SER A 4 5.73 -26.26 -7.77
CA SER A 4 4.65 -25.92 -8.69
C SER A 4 3.29 -26.15 -8.04
N GLY A 5 2.25 -25.49 -8.57
CA GLY A 5 0.87 -25.60 -8.07
C GLY A 5 0.28 -24.25 -7.70
N ILE A 6 -0.88 -24.30 -7.04
CA ILE A 6 -1.55 -23.11 -6.51
C ILE A 6 -0.94 -22.79 -5.15
N GLU A 7 0.01 -21.84 -5.11
CA GLU A 7 0.78 -21.51 -3.91
C GLU A 7 0.10 -20.47 -3.00
N ARG A 8 -0.89 -19.74 -3.54
CA ARG A 8 -1.61 -18.62 -2.89
C ARG A 8 -3.12 -18.77 -3.06
N ASP A 9 -3.85 -17.90 -2.39
CA ASP A 9 -5.31 -17.97 -2.27
C ASP A 9 -6.03 -17.94 -3.62
N VAL A 10 -7.14 -18.69 -3.70
CA VAL A 10 -8.11 -18.65 -4.78
C VAL A 10 -9.44 -18.22 -4.20
N TYR A 11 -10.03 -17.17 -4.76
CA TYR A 11 -11.27 -16.60 -4.24
C TYR A 11 -12.16 -16.03 -5.35
N LEU A 12 -13.43 -15.82 -5.02
CA LEU A 12 -14.40 -15.12 -5.85
C LEU A 12 -14.89 -13.88 -5.12
N TYR A 13 -15.10 -12.79 -5.85
CA TYR A 13 -15.68 -11.57 -5.30
C TYR A 13 -16.60 -10.93 -6.35
N ALA A 14 -17.77 -10.48 -5.89
CA ALA A 14 -18.76 -9.81 -6.73
C ALA A 14 -18.66 -8.29 -6.53
N ARG A 15 -18.72 -7.52 -7.62
CA ARG A 15 -18.66 -6.06 -7.59
C ARG A 15 -19.74 -5.44 -8.47
N PRO A 16 -20.21 -4.23 -8.15
CA PRO A 16 -21.21 -3.53 -8.96
C PRO A 16 -20.67 -3.19 -10.36
N GLN A 17 -21.58 -2.97 -11.31
CA GLN A 17 -21.23 -2.55 -12.67
C GLN A 17 -20.53 -1.18 -12.68
N SER A 18 -21.11 -0.22 -11.96
CA SER A 18 -20.47 1.06 -11.65
C SER A 18 -19.62 0.89 -10.39
N ARG A 19 -18.31 1.11 -10.49
CA ARG A 19 -17.35 0.84 -9.41
C ARG A 19 -16.07 1.66 -9.55
N VAL A 20 -15.29 1.71 -8.48
CA VAL A 20 -13.89 2.12 -8.51
C VAL A 20 -13.09 1.05 -9.25
N GLN A 21 -12.51 1.41 -10.38
CA GLN A 21 -11.63 0.52 -11.13
C GLN A 21 -10.28 0.40 -10.45
N ASP A 22 -9.71 1.54 -10.06
CA ASP A 22 -8.37 1.66 -9.51
C ASP A 22 -8.24 2.97 -8.72
N PHE A 23 -7.22 3.08 -7.89
CA PHE A 23 -6.87 4.33 -7.22
C PHE A 23 -5.35 4.46 -7.06
N LYS A 24 -4.88 5.70 -7.01
CA LYS A 24 -3.50 6.05 -6.68
C LYS A 24 -3.50 7.05 -5.55
N LEU A 25 -2.87 6.68 -4.44
CA LEU A 25 -2.65 7.57 -3.31
C LEU A 25 -1.17 7.92 -3.19
N VAL A 26 -0.87 9.22 -3.20
CA VAL A 26 0.43 9.77 -2.83
C VAL A 26 0.25 10.56 -1.54
N ALA A 27 0.83 10.06 -0.46
CA ALA A 27 0.79 10.65 0.87
C ALA A 27 2.21 11.11 1.26
N GLY A 28 2.60 12.28 0.74
CA GLY A 28 3.91 12.90 0.97
C GLY A 28 3.91 13.79 2.22
N LEU A 29 5.06 14.39 2.51
CA LEU A 29 5.19 15.41 3.54
C LEU A 29 5.74 16.70 2.96
N THR A 30 5.27 17.84 3.49
CA THR A 30 5.72 19.19 3.14
C THR A 30 5.97 20.03 4.40
N ASN A 31 6.34 21.30 4.23
CA ASN A 31 6.58 22.25 5.32
C ASN A 31 7.59 21.73 6.37
N GLY A 32 8.77 21.31 5.90
CA GLY A 32 9.79 20.72 6.76
C GLY A 32 9.37 19.38 7.36
N TYR A 33 8.63 18.57 6.59
CA TYR A 33 8.15 17.23 6.94
C TYR A 33 7.08 17.18 8.05
N LYS A 34 6.36 18.28 8.28
CA LYS A 34 5.35 18.40 9.36
C LYS A 34 3.91 18.27 8.87
N ASP A 35 3.64 18.67 7.64
CA ASP A 35 2.29 18.68 7.07
C ASP A 35 2.16 17.57 6.03
N GLY A 36 1.02 16.88 6.03
CA GLY A 36 0.72 15.80 5.09
C GLY A 36 0.20 16.34 3.76
N ASP A 37 0.93 16.08 2.68
CA ASP A 37 0.50 16.40 1.30
C ASP A 37 -0.21 15.19 0.69
N PHE A 38 -1.55 15.23 0.74
CA PHE A 38 -2.42 14.15 0.30
C PHE A 38 -2.89 14.39 -1.14
N ASN A 39 -2.60 13.45 -2.02
CA ASN A 39 -3.04 13.45 -3.41
C ASN A 39 -3.63 12.07 -3.76
N LEU A 40 -4.92 12.04 -4.07
CA LEU A 40 -5.66 10.83 -4.38
C LEU A 40 -6.29 10.94 -5.77
N ASP A 41 -6.00 9.98 -6.64
CA ASP A 41 -6.69 9.78 -7.90
C ASP A 41 -7.53 8.50 -7.81
N ILE A 42 -8.82 8.59 -8.12
CA ILE A 42 -9.74 7.44 -8.20
C ILE A 42 -10.21 7.31 -9.65
N THR A 43 -9.96 6.16 -10.26
CA THR A 43 -10.45 5.81 -11.59
C THR A 43 -11.76 5.03 -11.45
N LEU A 44 -12.82 5.46 -12.15
CA LEU A 44 -14.14 4.83 -12.13
C LEU A 44 -14.38 4.02 -13.41
N HIS A 45 -14.97 2.85 -13.24
CA HIS A 45 -15.47 2.01 -14.33
C HIS A 45 -16.99 2.16 -14.43
N LYS A 46 -17.48 2.50 -15.62
CA LYS A 46 -18.91 2.75 -15.92
C LYS A 46 -19.56 3.68 -14.88
N PRO A 47 -19.03 4.91 -14.68
CA PRO A 47 -19.66 5.87 -13.77
C PRO A 47 -21.09 6.20 -14.25
N HIS A 48 -22.00 6.42 -13.30
CA HIS A 48 -23.40 6.72 -13.59
C HIS A 48 -23.78 8.11 -13.07
N PRO A 49 -24.37 8.99 -13.90
CA PRO A 49 -24.84 10.30 -13.46
C PRO A 49 -25.75 10.24 -12.23
N GLY A 50 -25.57 11.18 -11.30
CA GLY A 50 -26.24 11.22 -10.00
C GLY A 50 -25.63 10.32 -8.93
N GLY A 51 -24.74 9.38 -9.31
CA GLY A 51 -23.97 8.60 -8.34
C GLY A 51 -22.98 9.46 -7.56
N ILE A 52 -22.53 8.99 -6.39
CA ILE A 52 -21.62 9.74 -5.52
C ILE A 52 -20.38 8.91 -5.23
N VAL A 53 -19.21 9.55 -5.28
CA VAL A 53 -17.97 9.05 -4.67
C VAL A 53 -17.69 9.82 -3.39
N GLU A 54 -17.57 9.11 -2.28
CA GLU A 54 -17.19 9.65 -0.98
C GLU A 54 -15.80 9.18 -0.61
N VAL A 55 -14.95 10.12 -0.17
CA VAL A 55 -13.62 9.88 0.37
C VAL A 55 -13.61 10.36 1.81
N LYS A 56 -13.13 9.51 2.71
CA LYS A 56 -12.81 9.87 4.10
C LYS A 56 -11.36 9.49 4.40
N VAL A 57 -10.69 10.31 5.21
CA VAL A 57 -9.45 9.92 5.87
C VAL A 57 -9.73 9.81 7.36
N MET A 58 -9.34 8.67 7.93
CA MET A 58 -9.54 8.34 9.34
C MET A 58 -8.21 8.35 10.09
N ASP A 59 -8.24 8.83 11.33
CA ASP A 59 -7.17 8.69 12.32
C ASP A 59 -7.74 8.13 13.62
N LYS A 60 -7.27 6.95 14.03
CA LYS A 60 -7.70 6.27 15.28
C LYS A 60 -9.23 6.20 15.45
N GLY A 61 -9.94 5.91 14.37
CA GLY A 61 -11.40 5.81 14.33
C GLY A 61 -12.16 7.12 14.12
N ASN A 62 -11.48 8.27 14.12
CA ASN A 62 -12.09 9.58 13.88
C ASN A 62 -11.95 10.00 12.42
N VAL A 63 -13.00 10.57 11.83
CA VAL A 63 -12.94 11.20 10.50
C VAL A 63 -12.18 12.52 10.63
N ILE A 64 -11.01 12.64 10.01
CA ILE A 64 -10.21 13.89 9.99
C ILE A 64 -10.35 14.65 8.68
N TYR A 65 -10.89 14.02 7.65
CA TYR A 65 -11.21 14.64 6.37
C TYR A 65 -12.33 13.86 5.68
N GLN A 66 -13.23 14.58 5.02
CA GLN A 66 -14.31 14.01 4.24
C GLN A 66 -14.62 14.88 3.02
N HIS A 67 -14.80 14.24 1.88
CA HIS A 67 -15.25 14.89 0.67
C HIS A 67 -16.17 13.98 -0.14
N LYS A 68 -17.16 14.57 -0.80
CA LYS A 68 -18.09 13.88 -1.69
C LYS A 68 -18.07 14.58 -3.03
N LYS A 69 -18.07 13.79 -4.11
CA LYS A 69 -18.23 14.27 -5.48
C LYS A 69 -19.36 13.52 -6.15
N GLU A 70 -20.32 14.26 -6.68
CA GLU A 70 -21.35 13.73 -7.56
C GLU A 70 -20.75 13.46 -8.95
N ILE A 71 -21.11 12.33 -9.52
CA ILE A 71 -20.83 11.95 -10.90
C ILE A 71 -21.87 12.63 -11.77
N THR A 72 -21.42 13.47 -12.70
CA THR A 72 -22.32 14.25 -13.57
C THR A 72 -22.47 13.66 -14.96
N SER A 73 -21.46 12.92 -15.43
CA SER A 73 -21.42 12.29 -16.75
C SER A 73 -20.88 10.87 -16.68
N VAL A 74 -21.27 10.04 -17.66
CA VAL A 74 -20.68 8.72 -17.92
C VAL A 74 -19.20 8.78 -18.33
N THR A 75 -18.71 9.98 -18.68
CA THR A 75 -17.30 10.25 -19.00
C THR A 75 -16.49 10.71 -17.78
N ASP A 76 -17.11 10.87 -16.61
CA ASP A 76 -16.42 11.27 -15.36
C ASP A 76 -15.65 10.07 -14.78
N THR A 77 -14.64 9.61 -15.51
CA THR A 77 -13.87 8.41 -15.16
C THR A 77 -12.75 8.69 -14.16
N LEU A 78 -12.41 9.95 -13.89
CA LEU A 78 -11.36 10.34 -12.95
C LEU A 78 -11.88 11.29 -11.88
N PHE A 79 -11.64 10.93 -10.63
CA PHE A 79 -11.83 11.77 -9.47
C PHE A 79 -10.50 12.02 -8.78
N ALA A 80 -9.95 13.21 -8.97
CA ALA A 80 -8.74 13.67 -8.31
C ALA A 80 -9.09 14.53 -7.09
N GLN A 81 -8.44 14.26 -5.97
CA GLN A 81 -8.60 14.99 -4.72
C GLN A 81 -7.24 15.34 -4.11
N LYS A 82 -7.07 16.60 -3.74
CA LYS A 82 -5.91 17.09 -2.99
C LYS A 82 -6.33 17.66 -1.65
N HIS A 83 -5.50 17.47 -0.64
CA HIS A 83 -5.69 18.08 0.67
C HIS A 83 -4.36 18.24 1.40
N LEU A 84 -4.22 19.32 2.17
CA LEU A 84 -3.07 19.54 3.03
C LEU A 84 -3.52 19.33 4.48
N PHE A 85 -2.93 18.34 5.15
CA PHE A 85 -3.17 18.06 6.56
C PHE A 85 -2.11 18.75 7.43
N PRO A 86 -2.46 19.77 8.24
CA PRO A 86 -1.48 20.39 9.13
C PRO A 86 -1.09 19.45 10.27
N ALA A 87 0.18 19.49 10.68
CA ALA A 87 0.69 18.81 11.87
C ALA A 87 0.35 17.31 11.95
N ILE A 88 0.62 16.58 10.87
CA ILE A 88 0.36 15.13 10.77
C ILE A 88 1.45 14.32 11.49
N LEU A 89 1.15 13.10 11.91
CA LEU A 89 2.16 12.18 12.43
C LEU A 89 2.77 11.37 11.26
N PRO A 90 4.07 11.52 10.94
CA PRO A 90 4.67 10.82 9.82
C PRO A 90 4.88 9.34 10.12
N TRP A 91 4.86 8.52 9.07
CA TRP A 91 5.23 7.12 9.13
C TRP A 91 6.74 6.94 8.93
N ASN A 92 7.34 6.07 9.73
CA ASN A 92 8.66 5.50 9.51
C ASN A 92 8.74 4.13 10.21
N ALA A 93 9.85 3.39 10.05
CA ALA A 93 10.00 2.06 10.64
C ALA A 93 10.06 2.03 12.18
N GLU A 94 10.31 3.17 12.83
CA GLU A 94 10.39 3.30 14.30
C GLU A 94 9.04 3.71 14.90
N THR A 95 8.32 4.61 14.22
CA THR A 95 6.98 5.09 14.57
C THR A 95 6.04 4.91 13.36
N PRO A 96 5.42 3.74 13.19
CA PRO A 96 4.59 3.43 12.03
C PRO A 96 3.18 4.04 12.16
N ASN A 97 3.09 5.37 12.18
CA ASN A 97 1.80 6.08 12.24
C ASN A 97 1.01 5.85 10.95
N LEU A 98 -0.19 5.28 11.08
CA LEU A 98 -1.07 4.98 9.94
C LEU A 98 -2.39 5.73 10.06
N TYR A 99 -2.88 6.13 8.89
CA TYR A 99 -4.20 6.66 8.62
C TYR A 99 -4.96 5.66 7.75
N THR A 100 -6.28 5.77 7.68
CA THR A 100 -7.09 4.91 6.80
C THR A 100 -7.84 5.76 5.79
N LEU A 101 -7.57 5.53 4.51
CA LEU A 101 -8.41 6.00 3.42
C LEU A 101 -9.64 5.11 3.36
N VAL A 102 -10.83 5.70 3.38
CA VAL A 102 -12.11 5.02 3.12
C VAL A 102 -12.70 5.63 1.85
N VAL A 103 -12.98 4.79 0.86
CA VAL A 103 -13.67 5.21 -0.37
C VAL A 103 -14.98 4.44 -0.46
N SER A 104 -16.08 5.16 -0.62
CA SER A 104 -17.41 4.58 -0.76
C SER A 104 -18.10 5.16 -1.98
N THR A 105 -18.84 4.33 -2.71
CA THR A 105 -19.66 4.78 -3.84
C THR A 105 -21.14 4.54 -3.57
N TYR A 106 -21.99 5.42 -4.09
CA TYR A 106 -23.44 5.38 -3.94
C TYR A 106 -24.11 5.59 -5.30
N ASP A 107 -25.29 5.00 -5.50
CA ASP A 107 -26.11 5.28 -6.68
C ASP A 107 -26.87 6.61 -6.55
N ALA A 108 -27.63 6.97 -7.60
CA ALA A 108 -28.40 8.20 -7.66
C ALA A 108 -29.54 8.29 -6.63
N GLN A 109 -29.90 7.17 -5.99
CA GLN A 109 -30.88 7.11 -4.91
C GLN A 109 -30.21 7.14 -3.52
N GLY A 110 -28.87 7.27 -3.47
CA GLY A 110 -28.09 7.29 -2.24
C GLY A 110 -27.84 5.90 -1.64
N LYS A 111 -28.15 4.81 -2.35
CA LYS A 111 -27.86 3.46 -1.87
C LYS A 111 -26.37 3.16 -2.07
N ALA A 112 -25.73 2.62 -1.04
CA ALA A 112 -24.34 2.19 -1.10
C ALA A 112 -24.13 1.07 -2.14
N LEU A 113 -23.11 1.22 -2.98
CA LEU A 113 -22.73 0.28 -4.03
C LEU A 113 -21.51 -0.55 -3.63
N GLU A 114 -20.41 0.11 -3.25
CA GLU A 114 -19.24 -0.55 -2.69
C GLU A 114 -18.47 0.39 -1.75
N SER A 115 -17.65 -0.20 -0.89
CA SER A 115 -16.72 0.53 -0.05
C SER A 115 -15.44 -0.29 0.15
N PHE A 116 -14.30 0.38 0.19
CA PHE A 116 -13.03 -0.23 0.57
C PHE A 116 -12.21 0.68 1.47
N THR A 117 -11.21 0.09 2.12
CA THR A 117 -10.28 0.81 2.99
C THR A 117 -8.84 0.53 2.59
N GLN A 118 -7.99 1.55 2.68
CA GLN A 118 -6.56 1.43 2.46
C GLN A 118 -5.81 2.10 3.62
N PRO A 119 -5.13 1.34 4.50
CA PRO A 119 -4.17 1.91 5.44
C PRO A 119 -3.00 2.56 4.70
N PHE A 120 -2.56 3.72 5.16
CA PHE A 120 -1.43 4.44 4.58
C PHE A 120 -0.71 5.29 5.62
N GLY A 121 0.56 5.61 5.37
CA GLY A 121 1.37 6.48 6.20
C GLY A 121 1.91 7.66 5.39
N PHE A 122 1.87 8.87 5.95
CA PHE A 122 2.51 10.03 5.35
C PHE A 122 4.03 9.92 5.50
N ARG A 123 4.75 9.83 4.38
CA ARG A 123 6.22 9.84 4.39
C ARG A 123 6.78 10.42 3.09
N SER A 124 8.00 10.92 3.17
CA SER A 124 8.80 11.30 2.01
C SER A 124 10.04 10.41 1.92
N VAL A 125 10.33 9.89 0.72
CA VAL A 125 11.49 9.07 0.41
C VAL A 125 12.30 9.80 -0.64
N GLU A 126 13.53 10.20 -0.32
CA GLU A 126 14.32 11.09 -1.17
C GLU A 126 15.79 10.69 -1.20
N MET A 127 16.46 10.88 -2.34
CA MET A 127 17.92 10.82 -2.43
C MET A 127 18.47 12.24 -2.47
N ARG A 128 19.33 12.60 -1.51
CA ARG A 128 19.98 13.93 -1.47
C ARG A 128 21.44 13.78 -1.08
N ASN A 129 22.33 14.39 -1.86
CA ASN A 129 23.78 14.35 -1.63
C ASN A 129 24.33 12.92 -1.46
N GLY A 130 23.81 11.96 -2.24
CA GLY A 130 24.20 10.55 -2.17
C GLY A 130 23.62 9.76 -0.99
N MET A 131 22.79 10.37 -0.15
CA MET A 131 22.15 9.71 0.99
C MET A 131 20.67 9.42 0.72
N GLN A 132 20.22 8.22 1.09
CA GLN A 132 18.81 7.86 1.12
C GLN A 132 18.18 8.42 2.41
N LEU A 133 17.23 9.32 2.24
CA LEU A 133 16.51 9.99 3.31
C LEU A 133 15.08 9.46 3.41
N ILE A 134 14.61 9.32 4.66
CA ILE A 134 13.20 9.15 5.00
C ILE A 134 12.81 10.33 5.87
N ASN A 135 11.80 11.10 5.45
CA ASN A 135 11.32 12.29 6.15
C ASN A 135 12.46 13.29 6.47
N GLY A 136 13.40 13.46 5.53
CA GLY A 136 14.56 14.35 5.67
C GLY A 136 15.74 13.79 6.48
N VAL A 137 15.63 12.57 7.02
CA VAL A 137 16.67 11.94 7.86
C VAL A 137 17.35 10.81 7.11
N ALA A 138 18.69 10.80 7.10
CA ALA A 138 19.47 9.72 6.47
C ALA A 138 19.30 8.42 7.25
N VAL A 139 18.98 7.33 6.53
CA VAL A 139 18.65 6.05 7.15
C VAL A 139 19.81 5.07 7.00
N LEU A 140 20.24 4.48 8.12
CA LEU A 140 21.03 3.26 8.12
C LEU A 140 20.10 2.06 7.99
N PHE A 141 20.10 1.40 6.83
CA PHE A 141 19.32 0.19 6.61
C PHE A 141 19.99 -1.02 7.28
N LYS A 142 19.31 -1.59 8.26
CA LYS A 142 19.63 -2.85 8.92
C LYS A 142 18.69 -3.90 8.34
N GLY A 143 19.01 -4.31 7.12
CA GLY A 143 18.13 -5.11 6.25
C GLY A 143 18.44 -6.60 6.25
N VAL A 144 17.43 -7.40 5.90
CA VAL A 144 17.56 -8.84 5.60
C VAL A 144 16.80 -9.20 4.32
N ASN A 145 17.25 -10.24 3.62
CA ASN A 145 16.51 -10.83 2.52
C ASN A 145 15.55 -11.89 3.07
N ARG A 146 14.29 -11.90 2.62
CA ARG A 146 13.27 -12.87 3.06
C ARG A 146 12.64 -13.55 1.85
N HIS A 147 12.80 -14.86 1.75
CA HIS A 147 11.97 -15.71 0.89
C HIS A 147 10.67 -16.10 1.61
N GLU A 148 9.60 -16.34 0.85
CA GLU A 148 8.41 -17.01 1.36
C GLU A 148 8.71 -18.52 1.44
N HIS A 149 9.01 -19.01 2.64
CA HIS A 149 9.31 -20.43 2.84
C HIS A 149 8.76 -20.94 4.17
N ASP A 150 8.06 -22.07 4.11
CA ASP A 150 7.66 -22.88 5.25
C ASP A 150 8.28 -24.29 5.12
N PRO A 151 8.84 -24.86 6.21
CA PRO A 151 9.51 -26.17 6.16
C PRO A 151 8.56 -27.35 5.85
N HIS A 152 7.25 -27.20 6.07
CA HIS A 152 6.26 -28.24 5.84
C HIS A 152 5.38 -27.96 4.60
N HIS A 153 5.13 -26.69 4.30
CA HIS A 153 4.19 -26.25 3.26
C HIS A 153 4.87 -25.59 2.05
N GLY A 154 6.20 -25.58 2.00
CA GLY A 154 6.96 -25.10 0.84
C GLY A 154 6.89 -23.58 0.70
N ARG A 155 6.13 -23.07 -0.27
CA ARG A 155 5.96 -21.63 -0.55
C ARG A 155 4.66 -21.04 -0.01
N THR A 156 3.75 -21.89 0.48
CA THR A 156 2.51 -21.43 1.09
C THR A 156 2.80 -21.03 2.53
N ILE A 157 2.75 -19.73 2.79
CA ILE A 157 3.00 -19.13 4.11
C ILE A 157 1.71 -18.58 4.71
N THR A 158 1.63 -18.54 6.04
CA THR A 158 0.48 -18.01 6.78
C THR A 158 0.77 -16.61 7.33
N VAL A 159 -0.27 -15.87 7.71
CA VAL A 159 -0.13 -14.55 8.34
C VAL A 159 0.61 -14.66 9.67
N GLU A 160 0.38 -15.73 10.43
CA GLU A 160 1.05 -15.99 11.71
C GLU A 160 2.56 -16.17 11.52
N SER A 161 2.99 -16.88 10.46
CA SER A 161 4.42 -17.02 10.19
C SER A 161 5.05 -15.70 9.74
N MET A 162 4.34 -14.89 8.96
CA MET A 162 4.78 -13.52 8.63
C MET A 162 4.95 -12.65 9.87
N ILE A 163 3.97 -12.65 10.79
CA ILE A 163 4.05 -11.89 12.05
C ILE A 163 5.25 -12.37 12.87
N LYS A 164 5.47 -13.68 12.97
CA LYS A 164 6.62 -14.24 13.68
C LYS A 164 7.95 -13.78 13.07
N ASP A 165 8.07 -13.79 11.74
CA ASP A 165 9.26 -13.28 11.05
C ASP A 165 9.51 -11.80 11.41
N ILE A 166 8.47 -10.96 11.35
CA ILE A 166 8.56 -9.53 11.68
C ILE A 166 8.97 -9.34 13.15
N GLN A 167 8.36 -10.07 14.08
CA GLN A 167 8.70 -9.98 15.50
C GLN A 167 10.18 -10.30 15.73
N LEU A 168 10.69 -11.37 15.12
CA LEU A 168 12.11 -11.71 15.19
C LEU A 168 12.98 -10.61 14.57
N MET A 169 12.64 -10.13 13.37
CA MET A 169 13.39 -9.03 12.74
C MET A 169 13.50 -7.81 13.66
N LYS A 170 12.38 -7.39 14.26
CA LYS A 170 12.33 -6.23 15.16
C LYS A 170 13.11 -6.48 16.46
N GLN A 171 13.00 -7.67 17.06
CA GLN A 171 13.76 -8.06 18.26
C GLN A 171 15.28 -8.06 18.01
N PHE A 172 15.70 -8.40 16.80
CA PHE A 172 17.10 -8.36 16.38
C PHE A 172 17.51 -7.02 15.72
N ASN A 173 16.77 -5.95 15.98
CA ASN A 173 17.07 -4.57 15.57
C ASN A 173 17.14 -4.35 14.05
N LEU A 174 16.47 -5.19 13.25
CA LEU A 174 16.31 -4.97 11.82
C LEU A 174 15.18 -3.96 11.57
N ASN A 175 15.38 -3.11 10.56
CA ASN A 175 14.42 -2.08 10.16
C ASN A 175 13.98 -2.20 8.70
N ALA A 176 14.54 -3.15 7.95
CA ALA A 176 14.25 -3.30 6.53
C ALA A 176 14.22 -4.76 6.08
N VAL A 177 13.45 -5.02 5.03
CA VAL A 177 13.37 -6.32 4.37
C VAL A 177 13.34 -6.17 2.86
N ARG A 178 14.00 -7.07 2.15
CA ARG A 178 13.89 -7.21 0.70
C ARG A 178 13.12 -8.48 0.35
N THR A 179 12.14 -8.37 -0.55
CA THR A 179 11.33 -9.49 -1.04
C THR A 179 12.10 -10.29 -2.10
N CYS A 180 13.13 -11.02 -1.67
CA CYS A 180 13.95 -11.82 -2.59
C CYS A 180 13.13 -13.02 -3.13
N HIS A 181 13.01 -13.27 -4.43
CA HIS A 181 13.36 -12.44 -5.59
C HIS A 181 12.09 -12.22 -6.43
N TYR A 182 11.01 -11.82 -5.76
CA TYR A 182 9.65 -11.75 -6.31
C TYR A 182 8.71 -11.00 -5.35
N PRO A 183 7.59 -10.45 -5.87
CA PRO A 183 6.59 -9.84 -5.02
C PRO A 183 6.02 -10.86 -4.03
N ASN A 184 5.94 -10.49 -2.76
CA ASN A 184 5.40 -11.34 -1.69
C ASN A 184 3.86 -11.30 -1.70
N ARG A 185 3.22 -12.04 -0.78
CA ARG A 185 1.78 -11.95 -0.50
C ARG A 185 1.39 -10.54 -0.02
N TYR A 186 0.19 -10.07 -0.36
CA TYR A 186 -0.23 -8.69 -0.07
C TYR A 186 -0.26 -8.39 1.45
N GLU A 187 -0.56 -9.42 2.27
CA GLU A 187 -0.55 -9.32 3.73
C GLU A 187 0.82 -8.93 4.27
N TRP A 188 1.91 -9.34 3.62
CA TRP A 188 3.27 -8.96 4.02
C TRP A 188 3.49 -7.45 3.99
N TYR A 189 3.02 -6.78 2.93
CA TYR A 189 3.12 -5.33 2.79
C TYR A 189 2.26 -4.60 3.82
N ALA A 190 1.05 -5.12 4.09
CA ALA A 190 0.18 -4.58 5.13
C ALA A 190 0.81 -4.70 6.52
N LEU A 191 1.41 -5.85 6.84
CA LEU A 191 2.12 -6.07 8.09
C LEU A 191 3.39 -5.19 8.19
N CYS A 192 4.15 -4.99 7.11
CA CYS A 192 5.29 -4.07 7.12
C CYS A 192 4.87 -2.62 7.40
N ASN A 193 3.71 -2.19 6.90
CA ASN A 193 3.12 -0.89 7.23
C ASN A 193 2.80 -0.81 8.73
N GLU A 194 2.15 -1.83 9.29
CA GLU A 194 1.67 -1.85 10.68
C GLU A 194 2.80 -1.96 11.71
N TYR A 195 3.76 -2.86 11.48
CA TYR A 195 4.86 -3.12 12.42
C TYR A 195 6.08 -2.22 12.18
N GLY A 196 6.09 -1.44 11.10
CA GLY A 196 7.17 -0.53 10.76
C GLY A 196 8.42 -1.26 10.26
N LEU A 197 8.43 -1.60 8.98
CA LEU A 197 9.61 -2.07 8.25
C LEU A 197 9.70 -1.37 6.91
N TYR A 198 10.89 -0.88 6.55
CA TYR A 198 11.18 -0.47 5.18
C TYR A 198 11.22 -1.71 4.28
N LEU A 199 10.62 -1.61 3.10
CA LEU A 199 10.52 -2.74 2.19
C LEU A 199 11.09 -2.38 0.82
N VAL A 200 11.94 -3.26 0.29
CA VAL A 200 12.31 -3.28 -1.12
C VAL A 200 11.47 -4.35 -1.80
N ASP A 201 10.54 -3.90 -2.64
CA ASP A 201 9.72 -4.77 -3.48
C ASP A 201 10.50 -5.10 -4.76
N GLU A 202 10.48 -6.37 -5.15
CA GLU A 202 11.31 -6.87 -6.24
C GLU A 202 10.49 -7.66 -7.25
N ALA A 203 10.67 -7.34 -8.53
CA ALA A 203 10.02 -8.07 -9.61
C ALA A 203 10.51 -9.53 -9.68
N ASN A 204 9.62 -10.44 -10.06
CA ASN A 204 9.94 -11.86 -10.23
C ASN A 204 10.69 -12.11 -11.56
N ILE A 205 11.94 -11.65 -11.63
CA ILE A 205 12.79 -11.77 -12.81
C ILE A 205 14.17 -12.22 -12.36
N GLU A 206 14.46 -13.50 -12.57
CA GLU A 206 15.77 -14.10 -12.27
C GLU A 206 16.20 -15.03 -13.41
N SER A 207 17.20 -14.60 -14.17
CA SER A 207 17.78 -15.34 -15.32
C SER A 207 19.22 -15.78 -15.04
N HIS A 208 19.52 -16.12 -13.78
CA HIS A 208 20.88 -16.42 -13.31
C HIS A 208 21.60 -17.49 -14.16
N GLY A 209 20.88 -18.53 -14.56
CA GLY A 209 21.45 -19.67 -15.30
C GLY A 209 21.81 -19.41 -16.76
N MET A 210 21.61 -18.19 -17.28
CA MET A 210 21.91 -17.88 -18.68
C MET A 210 23.41 -17.88 -18.93
N GLN A 211 23.81 -18.39 -20.09
CA GLN A 211 25.18 -18.32 -20.60
C GLN A 211 25.17 -17.76 -22.02
N ALA A 212 26.29 -17.18 -22.44
CA ALA A 212 26.45 -16.77 -23.84
C ALA A 212 26.43 -18.02 -24.73
N HIS A 213 25.55 -18.04 -25.72
CA HIS A 213 25.53 -19.04 -26.79
C HIS A 213 25.96 -18.35 -28.09
N LYS A 214 26.61 -19.09 -29.00
CA LYS A 214 26.91 -18.57 -30.34
C LYS A 214 25.61 -18.46 -31.13
N ASP A 215 25.39 -17.30 -31.74
CA ASP A 215 24.28 -17.02 -32.65
C ASP A 215 24.28 -17.93 -33.88
#